data_AF-A0A1N7BH46-F1
#
_entry.id   AF-A0A1N7BH46-F1
#
_cell.length_a   1.000
_cell.length_b   1.000
_cell.length_c   1.000
_cell.angle_alpha   90.00
_cell.angle_beta   90.00
_cell.angle_gamma   90.00
#
_symmetry.space_group_name_H-M   'P 1'
#
loop_
_entity.id
_entity.type
_entity.pdbx_description
1 polymer ?
#
loop_
_entity_poly.entity_id
_entity_poly.type
_entity_poly.pdbx_seq_one_letter_code
_entity_poly.pdbx_strand_id
1 'polypeptide(L)'
;MRFKRPGVRYAQSPQPVTPYQAAGQVWDERIGSARVQARNWRWMAFGCLGLALLMGGGLLWRASRATVTPYVVEVDASGQIRAVGEAATPYRPTDAQIAHHLARFITLVRSLSIDPVVVRQNWLDAYDYTTDRGAASLNGYARVNDPFSRVGKESVTVQINSVVRATEQSFNVRWTEQRFVNGAAAGMERWTASVTVVLQTPRPSTTRPPVAVC
;
A
#
# COMPACT_ATOMS: atom_id res chain seq x y z
N MET A 1 -49.85 -65.51 44.83
CA MET A 1 -49.57 -64.05 44.87
C MET A 1 -49.23 -63.66 46.30
N ARG A 2 -48.03 -63.11 46.57
CA ARG A 2 -47.62 -62.65 47.91
C ARG A 2 -47.83 -61.14 48.00
N PHE A 3 -48.77 -60.71 48.84
CA PHE A 3 -49.03 -59.30 49.13
C PHE A 3 -47.86 -58.73 49.95
N LYS A 4 -47.10 -57.77 49.40
CA LYS A 4 -46.05 -57.04 50.12
C LYS A 4 -46.64 -55.72 50.62
N ARG A 5 -46.70 -55.51 51.94
CA ARG A 5 -47.12 -54.22 52.51
C ARG A 5 -46.07 -53.15 52.17
N PRO A 6 -46.45 -51.95 51.71
CA PRO A 6 -45.52 -50.85 51.53
C PRO A 6 -45.02 -50.40 52.91
N GLY A 7 -43.72 -50.53 53.17
CA GLY A 7 -43.09 -49.96 54.35
C GLY A 7 -42.98 -48.45 54.20
N VAL A 8 -43.59 -47.69 55.10
CA VAL A 8 -43.44 -46.23 55.16
C VAL A 8 -41.99 -45.94 55.55
N ARG A 9 -41.18 -45.50 54.58
CA ARG A 9 -39.85 -44.94 54.85
C ARG A 9 -40.07 -43.54 55.42
N TYR A 10 -39.92 -43.39 56.74
CA TYR A 10 -39.71 -42.07 57.31
C TYR A 10 -38.40 -41.53 56.73
N ALA A 11 -38.48 -40.43 55.98
CA ALA A 11 -37.28 -39.70 55.58
C ALA A 11 -36.47 -39.41 56.85
N GLN A 12 -35.15 -39.58 56.81
CA GLN A 12 -34.30 -39.20 57.92
C GLN A 12 -34.54 -37.71 58.21
N SER A 13 -35.12 -37.41 59.37
CA SER A 13 -35.27 -36.05 59.84
C SER A 13 -33.86 -35.42 59.87
N PRO A 14 -33.67 -34.22 59.33
CA PRO A 14 -32.41 -33.51 59.47
C PRO A 14 -32.02 -33.48 60.95
N GLN A 15 -30.75 -33.73 61.26
CA GLN A 15 -30.28 -33.64 62.64
C GLN A 15 -30.63 -32.25 63.19
N PRO A 16 -31.21 -32.15 64.40
CA PRO A 16 -31.61 -30.88 64.97
C PRO A 16 -30.37 -29.98 65.14
N VAL A 17 -30.42 -28.81 64.51
CA VAL A 17 -29.34 -27.82 64.57
C VAL A 17 -29.25 -27.29 65.99
N THR A 18 -28.09 -27.41 66.61
CA THR A 18 -27.90 -26.89 67.97
C THR A 18 -27.84 -25.36 67.93
N PRO A 19 -28.25 -24.66 69.00
CA PRO A 19 -28.14 -23.19 69.07
C PRO A 19 -26.72 -22.67 68.78
N TYR A 20 -25.70 -23.47 69.12
CA TYR A 20 -24.30 -23.18 68.80
C TYR A 20 -24.01 -23.25 67.30
N GLN A 21 -24.57 -24.24 66.60
CA GLN A 21 -24.44 -24.37 65.14
C GLN A 21 -25.17 -23.24 64.40
N ALA A 22 -26.35 -22.83 64.87
CA ALA A 22 -27.09 -21.70 64.32
C ALA A 22 -26.30 -20.38 64.47
N ALA A 23 -25.64 -20.16 65.61
CA ALA A 23 -24.78 -18.99 65.81
C ALA A 23 -23.56 -18.96 64.86
N GLY A 24 -22.95 -20.13 64.60
CA GLY A 24 -21.89 -20.27 63.60
C GLY A 24 -22.34 -19.92 62.18
N GLN A 25 -23.54 -20.37 61.79
CA GLN A 25 -24.13 -20.05 60.48
C GLN A 25 -24.37 -18.56 60.31
N VAL A 26 -24.90 -17.85 61.32
CA VAL A 26 -25.11 -16.40 61.25
C VAL A 26 -23.80 -15.63 61.07
N TRP A 27 -22.71 -16.12 61.68
CA TRP A 27 -21.38 -15.54 61.50
C TRP A 27 -20.84 -15.77 60.07
N ASP A 28 -20.97 -16.99 59.56
CA ASP A 28 -20.58 -17.34 58.19
C ASP A 28 -21.41 -16.60 57.14
N GLU A 29 -22.70 -16.39 57.39
CA GLU A 29 -23.57 -15.58 56.53
C GLU A 29 -23.17 -14.10 56.54
N ARG A 30 -22.74 -13.54 57.68
CA ARG A 30 -22.32 -12.13 57.76
C ARG A 30 -20.95 -11.88 57.13
N ILE A 31 -19.97 -12.75 57.39
CA ILE A 31 -18.56 -12.53 56.99
C ILE A 31 -18.20 -13.34 55.74
N GLY A 32 -18.68 -14.58 55.65
CA GLY A 32 -18.40 -15.49 54.53
C GLY A 32 -19.08 -15.07 53.24
N SER A 33 -20.34 -14.61 53.29
CA SER A 33 -21.06 -14.15 52.09
C SER A 33 -20.35 -12.99 51.39
N ALA A 34 -19.89 -12.00 52.15
CA ALA A 34 -19.15 -10.84 51.64
C ALA A 34 -17.83 -11.25 50.97
N ARG A 35 -17.11 -12.23 51.53
CA ARG A 35 -15.86 -12.75 50.95
C ARG A 35 -16.09 -13.50 49.64
N VAL A 36 -17.14 -14.34 49.57
CA VAL A 36 -17.51 -15.08 48.36
C VAL A 36 -17.97 -14.10 47.27
N GLN A 37 -18.79 -13.11 47.62
CA GLN A 37 -19.24 -12.07 46.69
C GLN A 37 -18.05 -11.27 46.15
N ALA A 38 -17.13 -10.84 47.02
CA ALA A 38 -15.91 -10.15 46.58
C ALA A 38 -15.06 -11.00 45.63
N ARG A 39 -14.92 -12.31 45.90
CA ARG A 39 -14.20 -13.22 45.00
C ARG A 39 -14.89 -13.35 43.64
N ASN A 40 -16.21 -13.48 43.61
CA ASN A 40 -16.98 -13.58 42.37
C ASN A 40 -16.91 -12.28 41.55
N TRP A 41 -16.96 -11.13 42.21
CA TRP A 41 -16.78 -9.83 41.54
C TRP A 41 -15.39 -9.67 40.93
N ARG A 42 -14.34 -10.17 41.58
CA ARG A 42 -12.98 -10.16 41.01
C ARG A 42 -12.92 -11.01 39.73
N TRP A 43 -13.54 -12.18 39.73
CA TRP A 43 -13.62 -13.02 38.53
C TRP A 43 -14.39 -12.35 37.40
N MET A 44 -15.52 -11.69 37.70
CA MET A 44 -16.27 -10.92 36.71
C MET A 44 -15.43 -9.77 36.14
N ALA A 45 -14.73 -9.01 37.00
CA ALA A 45 -13.87 -7.92 36.57
C ALA A 45 -12.72 -8.40 35.66
N PHE A 46 -12.06 -9.50 36.00
CA PHE A 46 -11.04 -10.09 35.14
C PHE A 46 -11.60 -10.62 33.82
N GLY A 47 -12.81 -11.19 33.82
CA GLY A 47 -13.50 -11.61 32.61
C GLY A 47 -13.78 -10.43 31.67
N CYS A 48 -14.32 -9.33 32.21
CA CYS A 48 -14.57 -8.10 31.45
C CYS A 48 -13.27 -7.47 30.92
N LEU A 49 -12.21 -7.43 31.75
CA LEU A 49 -10.89 -6.94 31.33
C LEU A 49 -10.33 -7.79 30.18
N GLY A 50 -10.39 -9.11 30.29
CA GLY A 50 -9.93 -10.03 29.24
C GLY A 50 -10.69 -9.84 27.92
N LEU A 51 -12.02 -9.69 28.00
CA LEU A 51 -12.85 -9.41 26.83
C LEU A 51 -12.49 -8.07 26.17
N ALA A 52 -12.30 -7.02 26.97
CA ALA A 52 -11.91 -5.70 26.48
C ALA A 52 -10.53 -5.73 25.79
N LEU A 53 -9.57 -6.44 26.38
CA LEU A 53 -8.23 -6.63 25.78
C LEU A 53 -8.29 -7.45 24.49
N LEU A 54 -9.11 -8.50 24.43
CA LEU A 54 -9.32 -9.28 23.20
C LEU A 54 -9.92 -8.43 22.07
N MET A 55 -10.96 -7.66 22.37
CA MET A 55 -11.57 -6.76 21.39
C MET A 55 -10.61 -5.66 20.93
N GLY A 56 -9.93 -5.01 21.88
CA GLY A 56 -8.94 -3.97 21.58
C GLY A 56 -7.77 -4.49 20.77
N GLY A 57 -7.23 -5.66 21.14
CA GLY A 57 -6.16 -6.33 20.40
C GLY A 57 -6.58 -6.74 18.99
N GLY A 58 -7.78 -7.30 18.83
CA GLY A 58 -8.34 -7.65 17.52
C GLY A 58 -8.52 -6.43 16.62
N LEU A 59 -8.99 -5.31 17.17
CA LEU A 59 -9.13 -4.04 16.45
C LEU A 59 -7.76 -3.48 16.04
N LEU A 60 -6.77 -3.47 16.92
CA LEU A 60 -5.40 -3.03 16.61
C LEU A 60 -4.77 -3.89 15.52
N TRP A 61 -4.93 -5.21 15.60
CA TRP A 61 -4.44 -6.14 14.59
C TRP A 61 -5.10 -5.92 13.23
N ARG A 62 -6.42 -5.70 13.20
CA ARG A 62 -7.14 -5.34 11.97
C ARG A 62 -6.68 -3.99 11.43
N ALA A 63 -6.52 -2.98 12.28
CA ALA A 63 -6.07 -1.65 11.89
C ALA A 63 -4.64 -1.67 11.32
N SER A 64 -3.76 -2.52 11.86
CA SER A 64 -2.40 -2.71 11.31
C SER A 64 -2.35 -3.38 9.93
N ARG A 65 -3.47 -3.94 9.46
CA ARG A 65 -3.60 -4.62 8.16
C ARG A 65 -4.40 -3.79 7.14
N ALA A 66 -4.52 -2.47 7.33
CA ALA A 66 -5.20 -1.60 6.37
C ALA A 66 -4.46 -1.61 5.02
N THR A 67 -4.89 -2.47 4.10
CA THR A 67 -4.42 -2.50 2.72
C THR A 67 -5.11 -1.40 1.94
N VAL A 68 -4.33 -0.56 1.27
CA VAL A 68 -4.83 0.44 0.30
C VAL A 68 -5.11 -0.30 -1.01
N THR A 69 -6.38 -0.40 -1.41
CA THR A 69 -6.78 -0.95 -2.71
C THR A 69 -6.65 0.12 -3.79
N PRO A 70 -5.71 0.00 -4.76
CA PRO A 70 -5.63 0.95 -5.86
C PRO A 70 -6.79 0.75 -6.82
N TYR A 71 -7.41 1.84 -7.26
CA TYR A 71 -8.44 1.85 -8.30
C TYR A 71 -7.83 2.31 -9.62
N VAL A 72 -7.99 1.53 -10.68
CA VAL A 72 -7.60 1.93 -12.04
C VAL A 72 -8.87 2.27 -12.80
N VAL A 73 -8.91 3.46 -13.39
CA VAL A 73 -10.01 3.90 -14.24
C VAL A 73 -9.50 3.91 -15.68
N GLU A 74 -10.06 3.04 -16.51
CA GLU A 74 -9.81 3.08 -17.96
C GLU A 74 -10.77 4.08 -18.60
N VAL A 75 -10.20 5.10 -19.24
CA VAL A 75 -10.93 6.11 -20.00
C VAL A 75 -10.73 5.80 -21.48
N ASP A 76 -11.82 5.59 -22.22
CA ASP A 76 -11.75 5.42 -23.67
C ASP A 76 -11.45 6.76 -24.37
N ALA A 77 -11.00 6.74 -25.63
CA ALA A 77 -10.69 7.94 -26.41
C ALA A 77 -11.88 8.90 -26.58
N SER A 78 -13.10 8.41 -26.33
CA SER A 78 -14.35 9.17 -26.32
C SER A 78 -14.71 9.79 -24.96
N GLY A 79 -13.85 9.64 -23.94
CA GLY A 79 -14.09 10.14 -22.58
C GLY A 79 -15.10 9.32 -21.76
N GLN A 80 -15.62 8.21 -22.32
CA GLN A 80 -16.52 7.31 -21.62
C GLN A 80 -15.73 6.40 -20.66
N ILE A 81 -16.16 6.36 -19.40
CA ILE A 81 -15.56 5.53 -18.34
C ILE A 81 -16.10 4.11 -18.49
N ARG A 82 -15.27 3.18 -18.95
CA ARG A 82 -15.75 1.85 -19.37
C ARG A 82 -15.74 0.80 -18.25
N ALA A 83 -14.96 0.97 -17.19
CA ALA A 83 -15.04 0.13 -16.00
C ALA A 83 -14.31 0.76 -14.81
N VAL A 84 -14.95 0.71 -13.63
CA VAL A 84 -14.32 0.91 -12.32
C VAL A 84 -14.29 -0.47 -11.66
N GLY A 85 -13.12 -1.11 -11.69
CA GLY A 85 -12.91 -2.42 -11.06
C GLY A 85 -11.94 -2.34 -9.89
N GLU A 86 -12.22 -3.07 -8.83
CA GLU A 86 -11.22 -3.37 -7.80
C GLU A 86 -10.04 -4.09 -8.47
N ALA A 87 -8.80 -3.65 -8.22
CA ALA A 87 -7.60 -4.23 -8.82
C ALA A 87 -7.31 -5.65 -8.25
N ALA A 88 -8.20 -6.60 -8.48
CA ALA A 88 -8.07 -8.00 -8.08
C ALA A 88 -7.26 -8.84 -9.09
N THR A 89 -6.92 -8.27 -10.24
CA THR A 89 -6.13 -8.91 -11.30
C THR A 89 -4.74 -8.27 -11.33
N PRO A 90 -3.64 -9.01 -11.58
CA PRO A 90 -2.34 -8.38 -11.81
C PRO A 90 -2.50 -7.38 -12.96
N TYR A 91 -2.49 -6.09 -12.62
CA TYR A 91 -2.64 -4.99 -13.57
C TYR A 91 -1.49 -5.07 -14.58
N ARG A 92 -1.86 -5.33 -15.83
CA ARG A 92 -0.93 -5.33 -16.97
C ARG A 92 -1.20 -4.06 -17.77
N PRO A 93 -0.35 -3.03 -17.67
CA PRO A 93 -0.52 -1.82 -18.45
C PRO A 93 -0.42 -2.15 -19.94
N THR A 94 -1.22 -1.45 -20.74
CA THR A 94 -1.22 -1.62 -22.20
C THR A 94 0.04 -1.03 -22.82
N ASP A 95 0.39 -1.50 -24.01
CA ASP A 95 1.54 -0.99 -24.76
C ASP A 95 1.49 0.52 -24.97
N ALA A 96 0.28 1.08 -25.16
CA ALA A 96 0.07 2.51 -25.28
C ALA A 96 0.41 3.27 -23.97
N GLN A 97 0.04 2.72 -22.81
CA GLN A 97 0.38 3.30 -21.51
C GLN A 97 1.89 3.26 -21.26
N ILE A 98 2.54 2.14 -21.57
CA ILE A 98 4.00 2.01 -21.47
C ILE A 98 4.70 3.00 -22.42
N ALA A 99 4.22 3.08 -23.66
CA ALA A 99 4.74 4.01 -24.66
C ALA A 99 4.63 5.47 -24.21
N HIS A 100 3.52 5.85 -23.57
CA HIS A 100 3.34 7.18 -23.01
C HIS A 100 4.38 7.50 -21.93
N HIS A 101 4.60 6.57 -20.99
CA HIS A 101 5.59 6.75 -19.92
C HIS A 101 7.02 6.81 -20.47
N LEU A 102 7.36 5.97 -21.46
CA LEU A 102 8.66 6.01 -22.13
C LEU A 102 8.90 7.30 -22.91
N ALA A 103 7.89 7.76 -23.66
CA ALA A 103 7.93 9.03 -24.37
C ALA A 103 8.20 10.20 -23.42
N ARG A 104 7.51 10.20 -22.27
CA ARG A 104 7.70 11.21 -21.22
C ARG A 104 9.09 11.13 -20.60
N PHE A 105 9.57 9.93 -20.25
CA PHE A 105 10.91 9.74 -19.70
C PHE A 105 12.01 10.27 -20.63
N ILE A 106 11.98 9.91 -21.92
CA ILE A 106 12.95 10.42 -22.90
C ILE A 106 12.87 11.93 -23.02
N THR A 107 11.67 12.49 -23.04
CA THR A 107 11.47 13.95 -23.09
C THR A 107 12.08 14.64 -21.87
N LEU A 108 11.88 14.12 -20.66
CA LEU A 108 12.42 14.69 -19.42
C LEU A 108 13.96 14.68 -19.41
N VAL A 109 14.59 13.59 -19.85
CA VAL A 109 16.05 13.43 -19.82
C VAL A 109 16.75 14.20 -20.95
N ARG A 110 16.13 14.26 -22.14
CA ARG A 110 16.75 14.82 -23.35
C ARG A 110 16.38 16.28 -23.62
N SER A 111 15.30 16.79 -23.02
CA SER A 111 14.96 18.21 -23.14
C SER A 111 15.87 19.07 -22.28
N LEU A 112 16.21 20.25 -22.80
CA LEU A 112 16.99 21.26 -22.08
C LEU A 112 16.26 22.58 -22.15
N SER A 113 15.74 23.04 -21.01
CA SER A 113 15.17 24.37 -20.88
C SER A 113 16.25 25.41 -20.58
N ILE A 114 15.94 26.66 -20.89
CA ILE A 114 16.77 27.83 -20.52
C ILE A 114 16.70 28.07 -19.00
N ASP A 115 15.63 27.63 -18.35
CA ASP A 115 15.43 27.75 -16.90
C ASP A 115 16.05 26.55 -16.14
N PRO A 116 17.02 26.78 -15.24
CA PRO A 116 17.62 25.71 -14.43
C PRO A 116 16.64 25.03 -13.47
N VAL A 117 15.58 25.70 -13.04
CA VAL A 117 14.56 25.13 -12.14
C VAL A 117 13.78 24.04 -12.87
N VAL A 118 13.35 24.31 -14.11
CA VAL A 118 12.65 23.35 -14.97
C VAL A 118 13.54 22.16 -15.28
N VAL A 119 14.82 22.39 -15.61
CA VAL A 119 15.76 21.28 -15.86
C VAL A 119 15.91 20.42 -14.62
N ARG A 120 16.08 21.01 -13.44
CA ARG A 120 16.17 20.22 -12.19
C ARG A 120 14.90 19.40 -11.95
N GLN A 121 13.72 20.00 -12.13
CA GLN A 121 12.44 19.29 -11.98
C GLN A 121 12.32 18.13 -12.96
N ASN A 122 12.66 18.34 -14.24
CA ASN A 122 12.63 17.29 -15.24
C ASN A 122 13.52 16.09 -14.85
N TRP A 123 14.69 16.35 -14.29
CA TRP A 123 15.60 15.30 -13.83
C TRP A 123 15.07 14.57 -12.59
N LEU A 124 14.49 15.28 -11.62
CA LEU A 124 13.84 14.66 -10.46
C LEU A 124 12.68 13.75 -10.90
N ASP A 125 11.81 14.24 -11.78
CA ASP A 125 10.72 13.46 -12.35
C ASP A 125 11.25 12.25 -13.14
N ALA A 126 12.36 12.40 -13.87
CA ALA A 126 12.96 11.30 -14.62
C ALA A 126 13.45 10.17 -13.70
N TYR A 127 13.98 10.47 -12.51
CA TYR A 127 14.40 9.44 -11.56
C TYR A 127 13.24 8.58 -11.07
N ASP A 128 12.02 9.13 -11.01
CA ASP A 128 10.82 8.35 -10.62
C ASP A 128 10.43 7.28 -11.67
N TYR A 129 10.85 7.47 -12.93
CA TYR A 129 10.71 6.47 -13.99
C TYR A 129 11.86 5.47 -14.04
N THR A 130 12.82 5.50 -13.12
CA THR A 130 13.99 4.59 -13.15
C THR A 130 14.02 3.61 -11.98
N THR A 131 14.56 2.43 -12.24
CA THR A 131 15.00 1.49 -11.20
C THR A 131 16.35 1.93 -10.63
N ASP A 132 16.82 1.34 -9.52
CA ASP A 132 18.13 1.67 -8.96
C ASP A 132 19.27 1.46 -9.96
N ARG A 133 19.17 0.43 -10.82
CA ARG A 133 20.10 0.19 -11.92
C ARG A 133 19.98 1.27 -13.00
N GLY A 134 18.76 1.62 -13.39
CA GLY A 134 18.49 2.68 -14.38
C GLY A 134 18.99 4.05 -13.90
N ALA A 135 18.82 4.35 -12.61
CA ALA A 135 19.32 5.57 -11.99
C ALA A 135 20.85 5.65 -12.02
N ALA A 136 21.56 4.53 -11.83
CA ALA A 136 23.02 4.49 -11.97
C ALA A 136 23.47 4.80 -13.42
N SER A 137 22.79 4.21 -14.41
CA SER A 137 23.03 4.50 -15.84
C SER A 137 22.73 5.97 -16.18
N LEU A 138 21.62 6.51 -15.68
CA LEU A 138 21.22 7.91 -15.88
C LEU A 138 22.22 8.88 -15.24
N ASN A 139 22.73 8.56 -14.05
CA ASN A 139 23.79 9.32 -13.39
C ASN A 139 25.10 9.30 -14.19
N GLY A 140 25.46 8.16 -14.78
CA GLY A 140 26.60 8.04 -15.69
C GLY A 140 26.45 8.96 -16.90
N TYR A 141 25.27 8.95 -17.53
CA TYR A 141 24.95 9.85 -18.64
C TYR A 141 25.03 11.34 -18.24
N ALA A 142 24.48 11.70 -17.08
CA ALA A 142 24.49 13.07 -16.56
C ALA A 142 25.92 13.62 -16.36
N ARG A 143 26.82 12.78 -15.82
CA ARG A 143 28.23 13.17 -15.58
C ARG A 143 29.00 13.44 -16.87
N VAL A 144 28.70 12.70 -17.93
CA VAL A 144 29.40 12.86 -19.22
C VAL A 144 28.86 14.05 -20.02
N ASN A 145 27.54 14.26 -20.00
CA ASN A 145 26.89 15.27 -20.85
C ASN A 145 26.66 16.62 -20.15
N ASP A 146 26.82 16.66 -18.82
CA ASP A 146 26.59 17.80 -17.93
C ASP A 146 25.50 18.77 -18.42
N PRO A 147 24.22 18.40 -18.27
CA PRO A 147 23.11 19.20 -18.79
C PRO A 147 23.06 20.61 -18.18
N PHE A 148 23.56 20.79 -16.95
CA PHE A 148 23.48 22.07 -16.24
C PHE A 148 24.49 23.11 -16.75
N SER A 149 25.62 22.67 -17.34
CA SER A 149 26.63 23.58 -17.92
C SER A 149 26.14 24.37 -19.14
N ARG A 150 25.09 23.85 -19.81
CA ARG A 150 24.52 24.38 -21.06
C ARG A 150 23.24 25.18 -20.85
N VAL A 151 22.67 25.14 -19.64
CA VAL A 151 21.50 25.94 -19.28
C VAL A 151 21.80 27.42 -19.48
N GLY A 152 20.84 28.14 -20.08
CA GLY A 152 20.97 29.57 -20.39
C GLY A 152 21.73 29.89 -21.69
N LYS A 153 22.43 28.91 -22.31
CA LYS A 153 23.18 29.10 -23.57
C LYS A 153 22.44 28.54 -24.78
N GLU A 154 21.86 27.36 -24.61
CA GLU A 154 21.07 26.68 -25.63
C GLU A 154 19.84 26.03 -25.00
N SER A 155 18.81 25.79 -25.81
CA SER A 155 17.67 24.96 -25.45
C SER A 155 17.49 23.83 -26.46
N VAL A 156 16.96 22.72 -25.97
CA VAL A 156 16.72 21.51 -26.77
C VAL A 156 15.28 21.08 -26.58
N THR A 157 14.54 21.07 -27.68
CA THR A 157 13.17 20.54 -27.75
C THR A 157 13.20 19.13 -28.28
N VAL A 158 12.50 18.22 -27.60
CA VAL A 158 12.42 16.80 -27.97
C VAL A 158 11.03 16.52 -28.53
N GLN A 159 10.97 15.91 -29.71
CA GLN A 159 9.74 15.43 -30.31
C GLN A 159 9.80 13.93 -30.52
N ILE A 160 8.93 13.18 -29.84
CA ILE A 160 8.84 11.73 -29.97
C ILE A 160 8.17 11.37 -31.30
N ASN A 161 8.86 10.63 -32.16
CA ASN A 161 8.36 10.19 -33.46
C ASN A 161 7.61 8.86 -33.37
N SER A 162 8.17 7.88 -32.65
CA SER A 162 7.55 6.55 -32.51
C SER A 162 8.08 5.83 -31.29
N VAL A 163 7.20 5.10 -30.60
CA VAL A 163 7.56 4.13 -29.56
C VAL A 163 6.95 2.79 -29.95
N VAL A 164 7.78 1.79 -30.17
CA VAL A 164 7.34 0.46 -30.63
C VAL A 164 7.94 -0.61 -29.74
N ARG A 165 7.13 -1.59 -29.34
CA ARG A 165 7.58 -2.75 -28.60
C ARG A 165 8.53 -3.59 -29.47
N ALA A 166 9.73 -3.84 -28.95
CA ALA A 166 10.74 -4.67 -29.60
C ALA A 166 10.70 -6.12 -29.08
N THR A 167 10.58 -6.29 -27.77
CA THR A 167 10.45 -7.59 -27.08
C THR A 167 9.41 -7.49 -25.96
N GLU A 168 9.22 -8.55 -25.18
CA GLU A 168 8.31 -8.51 -24.01
C GLU A 168 8.66 -7.40 -23.00
N GLN A 169 9.94 -7.02 -22.90
CA GLN A 169 10.42 -6.02 -21.94
C GLN A 169 11.19 -4.86 -22.56
N SER A 170 11.46 -4.87 -23.87
CA SER A 170 12.22 -3.80 -24.53
C SER A 170 11.39 -3.04 -25.56
N PHE A 171 11.64 -1.75 -25.67
CA PHE A 171 10.97 -0.83 -26.58
C PHE A 171 11.99 -0.01 -27.36
N ASN A 172 11.74 0.15 -28.65
CA ASN A 172 12.49 1.07 -29.50
C ASN A 172 11.78 2.42 -29.52
N VAL A 173 12.48 3.46 -29.08
CA VAL A 173 12.01 4.84 -29.08
C VAL A 173 12.80 5.62 -30.12
N ARG A 174 12.10 6.33 -31.00
CA ARG A 174 12.68 7.23 -31.99
C ARG A 174 12.18 8.64 -31.73
N TRP A 175 13.09 9.60 -31.72
CA TRP A 175 12.76 11.00 -31.51
C TRP A 175 13.68 11.92 -32.30
N THR A 176 13.25 13.17 -32.43
CA THR A 176 13.99 14.25 -33.05
C THR A 176 14.29 15.31 -32.01
N GLU A 177 15.52 15.80 -32.00
CA GLU A 177 15.96 16.89 -31.14
C GLU A 177 16.19 18.13 -31.99
N GLN A 178 15.54 19.22 -31.61
CA GLN A 178 15.74 20.52 -32.22
C GLN A 178 16.44 21.42 -31.22
N ARG A 179 17.63 21.89 -31.61
CA ARG A 179 18.48 22.77 -30.81
C ARG A 179 18.21 24.21 -31.18
N PHE A 180 18.11 25.08 -30.18
CA PHE A 180 18.00 26.51 -30.34
C PHE A 180 19.11 27.22 -29.57
N VAL A 181 19.73 28.22 -30.20
CA VAL A 181 20.76 29.06 -29.60
C VAL A 181 20.31 30.51 -29.77
N ASN A 182 20.20 31.26 -28.67
CA ASN A 182 19.69 32.64 -28.67
C ASN A 182 18.34 32.81 -29.41
N GLY A 183 17.46 31.80 -29.32
CA GLY A 183 16.15 31.80 -29.97
C GLY A 183 16.13 31.42 -31.45
N ALA A 184 17.29 31.22 -32.09
CA ALA A 184 17.38 30.74 -33.46
C ALA A 184 17.58 29.23 -33.51
N ALA A 185 16.94 28.55 -34.47
CA ALA A 185 17.14 27.11 -34.69
C ALA A 185 18.58 26.85 -35.16
N ALA A 186 19.34 26.11 -34.37
CA ALA A 186 20.75 25.82 -34.60
C ALA A 186 20.98 24.47 -35.28
N GLY A 187 20.06 23.53 -35.15
CA GLY A 187 20.17 22.21 -35.78
C GLY A 187 19.04 21.25 -35.40
N MET A 188 18.96 20.17 -36.16
CA MET A 188 18.02 19.08 -35.93
C MET A 188 18.75 17.74 -36.02
N GLU A 189 18.60 16.91 -34.99
CA GLU A 189 19.23 15.60 -34.88
C GLU A 189 18.17 14.52 -34.67
N ARG A 190 18.38 13.32 -35.24
CA ARG A 190 17.47 12.18 -35.08
C ARG A 190 18.14 11.09 -34.27
N TRP A 191 17.42 10.58 -33.29
CA TRP A 191 17.92 9.62 -32.32
C TRP A 191 17.05 8.37 -32.28
N THR A 192 17.67 7.25 -31.93
CA THR A 192 17.00 5.98 -31.67
C THR A 192 17.61 5.36 -30.42
N ALA A 193 16.78 4.89 -29.51
CA ALA A 193 17.21 4.14 -28.33
C ALA A 193 16.38 2.87 -28.18
N SER A 194 17.02 1.82 -27.66
CA SER A 194 16.35 0.64 -27.14
C SER A 194 16.34 0.72 -25.62
N VAL A 195 15.17 0.67 -25.02
CA VAL A 195 14.95 0.87 -23.59
C VAL A 195 14.28 -0.37 -23.01
N THR A 196 14.83 -0.91 -21.92
CA THR A 196 14.24 -2.04 -21.20
C THR A 196 13.42 -1.53 -20.02
N VAL A 197 12.22 -2.08 -19.86
CA VAL A 197 11.26 -1.71 -18.81
C VAL A 197 10.95 -2.87 -17.88
N VAL A 198 10.67 -2.54 -16.64
CA VAL A 198 10.14 -3.44 -15.62
C VAL A 198 8.86 -2.83 -15.07
N LEU A 199 7.84 -3.67 -14.92
CA LEU A 199 6.58 -3.29 -14.30
C LEU A 199 6.73 -3.37 -12.78
N GLN A 200 6.45 -2.27 -12.09
CA GLN A 200 6.48 -2.22 -10.63
C GLN A 200 5.06 -2.08 -10.10
N THR A 201 4.67 -2.99 -9.19
CA THR A 201 3.41 -2.86 -8.47
C THR A 201 3.46 -1.61 -7.58
N PRO A 202 2.47 -0.71 -7.66
CA PRO A 202 2.43 0.49 -6.83
C PRO A 202 2.54 0.12 -5.35
N ARG A 203 3.46 0.76 -4.63
CA ARG A 203 3.54 0.64 -3.17
C ARG A 203 2.74 1.78 -2.54
N PRO A 204 1.95 1.53 -1.49
CA PRO A 204 1.08 2.53 -0.89
C PRO A 204 1.82 3.77 -0.35
N SER A 205 3.13 3.68 -0.14
CA SER A 205 3.98 4.77 0.38
C SER A 205 4.66 5.62 -0.71
N THR A 206 4.54 5.28 -1.99
CA THR A 206 5.35 5.92 -3.05
C THR A 206 4.56 6.10 -4.33
N THR A 207 4.34 7.36 -4.72
CA THR A 207 3.75 7.75 -6.01
C THR A 207 4.80 7.60 -7.12
N ARG A 208 5.12 6.36 -7.50
CA ARG A 208 5.91 6.09 -8.71
C ARG A 208 5.02 5.58 -9.84
N PRO A 209 5.35 5.91 -11.10
CA PRO A 209 4.68 5.34 -12.26
C PRO A 209 4.82 3.81 -12.26
N PRO A 210 3.84 3.07 -12.79
CA PRO A 210 3.85 1.60 -12.81
C PRO A 210 4.92 1.01 -13.74
N VAL A 211 5.57 1.85 -14.56
CA VAL A 211 6.60 1.47 -15.54
C VAL A 211 7.91 2.13 -15.14
N ALA A 212 8.95 1.33 -14.95
CA ALA A 212 10.31 1.80 -14.64
C ALA A 212 11.33 1.32 -15.68
N VAL A 213 12.30 2.18 -16.00
CA VAL A 213 13.42 1.95 -16.92
C VAL A 213 14.62 1.37 -16.16
N CYS A 214 15.31 0.41 -16.79
CA CYS A 214 16.48 -0.29 -16.24
C CYS A 214 17.81 0.13 -16.88
#